data_AF-A0A1G0DNU8-F1
#
_entry.id   AF-A0A1G0DNU8-F1
#
_cell.length_a   1.000
_cell.length_b   1.000
_cell.length_c   1.000
_cell.angle_alpha   90.00
_cell.angle_beta   90.00
_cell.angle_gamma   90.00
#
_symmetry.space_group_name_H-M   'P 1'
#
loop_
_entity.id
_entity.type
_entity.pdbx_description
1 polymer ?
#
loop_
_entity_poly.entity_id
_entity_poly.type
_entity_poly.pdbx_seq_one_letter_code
_entity_poly.pdbx_strand_id
1 'polypeptide(L)'
;MKPNEIADAAITHLNRRITNEVFLTIQNDRELMLHYLHAVEADGLDTVNQQIGKAVKARYKLTNADKRENNPSCTLIQSHQIFD
;
A
#
# COMPACT_ATOMS: atom_id res chain seq x y z
N MET A 1 -17.98 7.64 -21.51
CA MET A 1 -17.54 6.36 -20.92
C MET A 1 -18.75 5.53 -20.57
N LYS A 2 -18.69 4.22 -20.83
CA LYS A 2 -19.66 3.22 -20.36
C LYS A 2 -19.40 2.90 -18.87
N PRO A 3 -20.37 2.33 -18.15
CA PRO A 3 -20.19 1.98 -16.73
C PRO A 3 -18.93 1.16 -16.43
N ASN A 4 -18.60 0.16 -17.26
CA ASN A 4 -17.40 -0.65 -17.08
C ASN A 4 -16.11 0.17 -17.25
N GLU A 5 -16.07 1.09 -18.21
CA GLU A 5 -14.91 1.96 -18.42
C GLU A 5 -14.69 2.90 -17.22
N ILE A 6 -15.78 3.34 -16.56
CA ILE A 6 -15.71 4.14 -15.33
C ILE A 6 -15.15 3.31 -14.18
N ALA A 7 -15.66 2.08 -14.02
CA ALA A 7 -15.19 1.16 -13.00
C ALA A 7 -13.71 0.81 -13.19
N ASP A 8 -13.30 0.46 -14.41
CA ASP A 8 -11.91 0.10 -14.72
C ASP A 8 -10.96 1.27 -14.46
N ALA A 9 -11.34 2.49 -14.84
CA ALA A 9 -10.57 3.68 -14.54
C ALA A 9 -10.44 3.90 -13.03
N ALA A 10 -11.56 3.81 -12.28
CA ALA A 10 -11.56 3.99 -10.84
C ALA A 10 -10.70 2.93 -10.12
N ILE A 11 -10.80 1.66 -10.53
CA ILE A 11 -9.99 0.56 -10.00
C ILE A 11 -8.53 0.79 -10.30
N THR A 12 -8.18 1.19 -11.53
CA THR A 12 -6.80 1.54 -11.90
C THR A 12 -6.25 2.66 -11.01
N HIS A 13 -7.04 3.70 -10.76
CA HIS A 13 -6.65 4.77 -9.84
C HIS A 13 -6.44 4.28 -8.41
N LEU A 14 -7.28 3.36 -7.93
CA LEU A 14 -7.15 2.77 -6.60
C LEU A 14 -5.93 1.86 -6.49
N ASN A 15 -5.70 0.96 -7.46
CA ASN A 15 -4.56 0.04 -7.48
C ASN A 15 -3.23 0.80 -7.36
N ARG A 16 -3.14 1.98 -7.97
CA ARG A 16 -1.95 2.84 -7.87
C ARG A 16 -1.70 3.38 -6.46
N ARG A 17 -2.75 3.55 -5.66
CA ARG A 17 -2.70 4.12 -4.30
C ARG A 17 -2.84 3.09 -3.19
N ILE A 18 -3.23 1.85 -3.52
CA ILE A 18 -3.69 0.86 -2.53
C ILE A 18 -2.66 0.58 -1.44
N THR A 19 -1.36 0.56 -1.78
CA THR A 19 -0.29 0.43 -0.79
C THR A 19 -0.30 1.58 0.21
N ASN A 20 -0.36 2.82 -0.27
CA ASN A 20 -0.49 4.00 0.58
C ASN A 20 -1.76 3.96 1.44
N GLU A 21 -2.90 3.56 0.88
CA GLU A 21 -4.16 3.47 1.63
C GLU A 21 -4.08 2.41 2.75
N VAL A 22 -3.38 1.30 2.53
CA VAL A 22 -3.14 0.27 3.55
C VAL A 22 -2.26 0.82 4.67
N PHE A 23 -1.16 1.51 4.33
CA PHE A 23 -0.32 2.12 5.35
C PHE A 23 -1.02 3.26 6.11
N LEU A 24 -1.87 4.07 5.44
CA LEU A 24 -2.73 5.04 6.12
C LEU A 24 -3.73 4.37 7.07
N THR A 25 -4.28 3.23 6.68
CA THR A 25 -5.20 2.46 7.54
C THR A 25 -4.48 2.00 8.80
N ILE A 26 -3.26 1.45 8.66
CA ILE A 26 -2.41 1.07 9.79
C ILE A 26 -2.10 2.29 10.66
N GLN A 27 -1.68 3.40 10.04
CA GLN A 27 -1.28 4.63 10.75
C GLN A 27 -2.43 5.23 11.58
N ASN A 28 -3.66 5.18 11.06
CA ASN A 28 -4.83 5.84 11.66
C ASN A 28 -5.61 4.93 12.62
N ASP A 29 -5.31 3.62 12.64
CA ASP A 29 -5.88 2.68 13.59
C ASP A 29 -4.91 2.45 14.75
N ARG A 30 -5.39 2.68 15.98
CA ARG A 30 -4.54 2.62 17.18
C ARG A 30 -3.94 1.23 17.42
N GLU A 31 -4.72 0.17 17.21
CA GLU A 31 -4.29 -1.20 17.48
C GLU A 31 -3.31 -1.65 16.40
N LEU A 32 -3.62 -1.39 15.14
CA LEU A 32 -2.73 -1.71 14.03
C LEU A 32 -1.41 -0.95 14.11
N MET A 33 -1.44 0.34 14.47
CA MET A 33 -0.22 1.13 14.61
C MET A 33 0.67 0.60 15.75
N LEU A 34 0.07 0.19 16.88
CA LEU A 34 0.83 -0.42 17.98
C LEU A 34 1.50 -1.73 17.53
N HIS A 35 0.76 -2.61 16.86
CA HIS A 35 1.32 -3.87 16.33
C HIS A 35 2.39 -3.63 15.27
N TYR A 36 2.19 -2.64 14.40
CA TYR A 36 3.19 -2.24 13.42
C TYR A 36 4.48 -1.78 14.09
N LEU A 37 4.41 -0.93 15.13
CA LEU A 37 5.60 -0.47 15.85
C LEU A 37 6.35 -1.62 16.54
N HIS A 38 5.63 -2.54 17.19
CA HIS A 38 6.26 -3.72 17.78
C HIS A 38 6.93 -4.62 16.73
N ALA A 39 6.31 -4.80 15.56
CA ALA A 39 6.92 -5.54 14.46
C ALA A 39 8.17 -4.82 13.92
N VAL A 40 8.13 -3.49 13.80
CA VAL A 40 9.28 -2.70 13.36
C VAL A 40 10.44 -2.79 14.36
N GLU A 41 10.14 -2.79 15.66
CA GLU A 41 11.14 -2.98 16.71
C GLU A 41 11.78 -4.38 16.65
N ALA A 42 10.98 -5.41 16.37
CA ALA A 42 11.46 -6.80 16.30
C ALA A 42 12.23 -7.13 15.01
N ASP A 43 11.69 -6.74 13.85
CA ASP A 43 12.12 -7.22 12.53
C ASP A 43 12.75 -6.14 11.63
N GLY A 44 12.67 -4.87 12.06
CA GLY A 44 13.18 -3.71 11.33
C GLY A 44 12.20 -3.11 10.32
N LEU A 45 12.28 -1.79 10.15
CA LEU A 45 11.37 -0.99 9.32
C LEU A 45 11.23 -1.51 7.88
N ASP A 46 12.36 -1.74 7.20
CA ASP A 46 12.37 -2.16 5.80
C ASP A 46 11.75 -3.54 5.62
N THR A 47 12.04 -4.47 6.54
CA THR A 47 11.49 -5.83 6.50
C THR A 47 9.98 -5.80 6.60
N VAL A 48 9.45 -5.11 7.62
CA VAL A 48 8.01 -4.98 7.86
C VAL A 48 7.33 -4.33 6.66
N ASN A 49 7.87 -3.21 6.18
CA ASN A 49 7.29 -2.48 5.06
C ASN A 49 7.26 -3.30 3.76
N GLN A 50 8.33 -4.03 3.46
CA GLN A 50 8.37 -4.92 2.29
C GLN A 50 7.38 -6.08 2.42
N GLN A 51 7.24 -6.68 3.60
CA GLN A 51 6.30 -7.77 3.82
C GLN A 51 4.85 -7.30 3.65
N ILE A 52 4.50 -6.14 4.20
CA ILE A 52 3.17 -5.53 4.01
C ILE A 52 2.92 -5.27 2.52
N GLY A 53 3.85 -4.64 1.81
CA GLY A 53 3.72 -4.38 0.37
C GLY A 53 3.53 -5.65 -0.46
N LYS A 54 4.27 -6.72 -0.14
CA LYS A 54 4.10 -8.04 -0.77
C LYS A 54 2.73 -8.66 -0.46
N ALA A 55 2.26 -8.53 0.79
CA ALA A 55 0.95 -9.01 1.19
C ALA A 55 -0.18 -8.28 0.45
N VAL A 56 -0.08 -6.96 0.28
CA VAL A 56 -1.03 -6.16 -0.53
C VAL A 56 -1.08 -6.69 -1.96
N LYS A 57 0.08 -6.80 -2.62
CA LYS A 57 0.15 -7.34 -4.00
C LYS A 57 -0.52 -8.71 -4.12
N ALA A 58 -0.18 -9.63 -3.22
CA ALA A 58 -0.70 -11.00 -3.25
C ALA A 58 -2.20 -11.06 -2.99
N ARG A 59 -2.69 -10.30 -1.98
CA ARG A 59 -4.10 -10.32 -1.57
C ARG A 59 -5.05 -9.82 -2.66
N TYR A 60 -4.61 -8.80 -3.40
CA TYR A 60 -5.38 -8.17 -4.47
C TYR A 60 -5.00 -8.68 -5.87
N LYS A 61 -4.09 -9.66 -5.97
CA LYS A 61 -3.61 -10.26 -7.23
C LYS A 61 -3.09 -9.21 -8.24
N LEU A 62 -2.37 -8.24 -7.71
CA LEU A 62 -1.91 -7.09 -8.48
C LEU A 62 -0.59 -7.36 -9.19
N THR A 63 -0.34 -6.60 -10.25
CA THR A 63 0.93 -6.63 -11.00
C THR A 63 1.72 -5.35 -10.76
N ASN A 64 3.05 -5.42 -10.85
CA ASN A 64 3.87 -4.23 -10.67
C ASN A 64 3.74 -3.36 -11.92
N ALA A 65 3.39 -2.09 -11.75
CA ALA A 65 3.60 -1.09 -12.79
C ALA A 65 5.09 -0.74 -12.91
N ASP A 66 5.53 -0.22 -14.05
CA ASP A 66 6.91 0.26 -14.24
C ASP A 66 7.20 1.62 -13.56
N LYS A 67 6.46 1.93 -12.47
CA LYS A 67 6.54 3.19 -11.74
C LYS A 67 6.50 2.96 -10.23
N ARG A 68 7.06 3.91 -9.48
CA ARG A 68 6.96 4.00 -8.03
C ARG A 68 6.34 5.32 -7.63
N GLU A 69 5.61 5.31 -6.53
CA GLU A 69 5.20 6.51 -5.83
C GLU A 69 6.33 6.88 -4.86
N ASN A 70 6.79 8.13 -4.90
CA ASN A 70 7.92 8.63 -4.11
C ASN A 70 7.50 9.69 -3.08
N ASN A 71 6.23 10.08 -3.07
CA ASN A 71 5.66 11.01 -2.11
C ASN A 71 4.30 10.50 -1.60
N PRO A 72 4.27 9.33 -0.92
CA PRO A 72 3.05 8.82 -0.30
C PRO A 72 2.57 9.80 0.78
N SER A 73 1.25 9.86 0.98
CA SER A 73 0.67 10.67 2.05
C SER A 73 0.82 10.03 3.43
N CYS A 74 1.04 8.72 3.49
CA CYS A 74 1.37 8.02 4.73
C CYS A 74 2.80 8.33 5.17
N THR A 75 3.01 8.50 6.48
CA THR A 75 4.32 8.79 7.07
C THR A 75 5.17 7.54 7.35
N LEU A 76 4.60 6.33 7.22
CA LEU A 76 5.27 5.06 7.53
C LEU A 76 6.21 4.58 6.42
N ILE A 77 6.07 5.12 5.22
CA ILE A 77 6.84 4.76 4.03
C ILE A 77 7.30 6.02 3.29
N GLN A 78 8.50 5.97 2.70
CA GLN A 78 9.00 7.07 1.85
C GLN A 78 8.64 6.89 0.38
N SER A 79 8.47 5.63 -0.06
CA SER A 79 8.07 5.30 -1.42
C SER A 79 7.37 3.94 -1.44
N HIS A 80 6.60 3.65 -2.47
CA HIS A 80 6.08 2.30 -2.70
C HIS A 80 5.96 1.93 -4.18
N GLN A 81 5.88 0.64 -4.43
CA GLN A 81 5.55 0.09 -5.75
C GLN A 81 4.11 0.47 -6.12
N ILE A 82 3.92 0.97 -7.34
CA ILE A 82 2.60 1.19 -7.93
C ILE A 82 2.14 -0.11 -8.57
N PHE A 83 0.83 -0.37 -8.51
CA PHE A 83 0.25 -1.57 -9.09
C PHE A 83 -0.75 -1.27 -10.21
N ASP A 84 -0.85 -2.22 -11.15
CA ASP A 84 -1.90 -2.35 -12.16
C ASP A 84 -2.79 -3.54 -11.83
#